data_AF-A0AAD7U5J7-F1
#
_entry.id   AF-A0AAD7U5J7-F1
#
_cell.length_a   1.000
_cell.length_b   1.000
_cell.length_c   1.000
_cell.angle_alpha   90.00
_cell.angle_beta   90.00
_cell.angle_gamma   90.00
#
_symmetry.space_group_name_H-M   'P 1'
#
loop_
_entity.id
_entity.type
_entity.pdbx_description
1 polymer ?
#
loop_
_entity_poly.entity_id
_entity_poly.type
_entity_poly.pdbx_seq_one_letter_code
_entity_poly.pdbx_strand_id
1 'polypeptide(L)'
;MSLAEASEARKARLVALRKRKAGEAVDEANVDAEPVVKHRSFDPTTRTLKKHTPDEDAQMEDTVEHQVEGLAEKIIAEDAERRAQDLDLFNIAPKRPNWDLKRELDKKLSKLERKTQEAIHTLIRQRLAAQKGQSDDIVGAMNAEQRAGENDASSDEED
;
A
#
# COMPACT_ATOMS: atom_id res chain seq x y z
N MET A 1 -21.44 -50.43 -41.19
CA MET A 1 -21.67 -49.38 -40.18
C MET A 1 -21.95 -48.10 -40.91
N SER A 2 -23.10 -47.48 -40.63
CA SER A 2 -23.49 -46.22 -41.24
C SER A 2 -22.69 -45.06 -40.61
N LEU A 3 -22.46 -44.00 -41.38
CA LEU A 3 -21.80 -42.78 -40.89
C LEU A 3 -22.55 -42.16 -39.69
N ALA A 4 -23.88 -42.35 -39.66
CA ALA A 4 -24.74 -41.89 -38.57
C ALA A 4 -24.44 -42.62 -37.24
N GLU A 5 -24.34 -43.96 -37.25
CA GLU A 5 -24.06 -44.79 -36.07
C GLU A 5 -22.71 -44.42 -35.42
N ALA A 6 -21.69 -44.18 -36.24
CA ALA A 6 -20.38 -43.75 -35.75
C ALA A 6 -20.42 -42.36 -35.09
N SER A 7 -21.24 -41.45 -35.63
CA SER A 7 -21.41 -40.10 -35.06
C SER A 7 -22.12 -40.14 -33.70
N GLU A 8 -23.13 -41.00 -33.56
CA GLU A 8 -23.89 -41.18 -32.33
C GLU A 8 -23.05 -41.86 -31.24
N ALA A 9 -22.27 -42.90 -31.59
CA ALA A 9 -21.33 -43.53 -30.67
C ALA A 9 -20.26 -42.55 -30.16
N ARG A 10 -19.72 -41.69 -31.04
CA ARG A 10 -18.77 -40.64 -30.64
C ARG A 10 -19.44 -39.60 -29.74
N LYS A 11 -20.68 -39.18 -30.06
CA LYS A 11 -21.45 -38.24 -29.24
C LYS A 11 -21.72 -38.80 -27.85
N ALA A 12 -22.15 -40.06 -27.75
CA ALA A 12 -22.36 -40.76 -26.49
C ALA A 12 -21.08 -40.85 -25.66
N ARG A 13 -19.94 -41.22 -26.28
CA ARG A 13 -18.63 -41.27 -25.61
C ARG A 13 -18.17 -39.90 -25.11
N LEU A 14 -18.36 -38.84 -25.90
CA LEU A 14 -18.02 -37.48 -25.48
C LEU A 14 -18.92 -36.98 -24.34
N VAL A 15 -20.20 -37.34 -24.33
CA VAL A 15 -21.11 -37.03 -23.22
C VAL A 15 -20.67 -37.77 -21.95
N ALA A 16 -20.31 -39.06 -22.04
CA ALA A 16 -19.78 -39.81 -20.91
C ALA A 16 -18.48 -39.20 -20.34
N LEU A 17 -17.57 -38.76 -21.22
CA LEU A 17 -16.34 -38.07 -20.81
C LEU A 17 -16.62 -36.70 -20.16
N ARG A 18 -17.61 -35.94 -20.64
CA ARG A 18 -18.03 -34.68 -20.04
C ARG A 18 -18.66 -34.88 -18.67
N LYS A 19 -19.54 -35.86 -18.51
CA LYS A 19 -20.15 -36.23 -17.21
C LYS A 19 -19.09 -36.65 -16.19
N ARG A 20 -18.12 -37.48 -16.61
CA ARG A 20 -16.96 -37.87 -15.78
C ARG A 20 -16.09 -36.68 -15.37
N LYS A 21 -15.85 -35.72 -16.27
CA LYS A 21 -15.11 -34.48 -15.95
C LYS A 21 -15.91 -33.56 -15.01
N ALA A 22 -17.24 -33.59 -15.10
CA ALA A 22 -18.13 -32.82 -14.23
C ALA A 22 -18.25 -33.39 -12.81
N GLY A 23 -17.78 -34.63 -12.57
CA GLY A 23 -17.86 -35.30 -11.27
C GLY A 23 -19.22 -35.94 -10.99
N GLU A 24 -20.08 -36.05 -11.99
CA GLU A 24 -21.38 -36.72 -11.89
C GLU A 24 -21.15 -38.23 -12.08
N ALA A 25 -21.44 -39.02 -11.04
CA ALA A 25 -21.29 -40.48 -11.09
C ALA A 25 -22.25 -41.04 -12.15
N VAL A 26 -21.69 -41.77 -13.12
CA VAL A 26 -22.47 -42.49 -14.13
C VAL A 26 -22.83 -43.84 -13.52
N ASP A 27 -23.98 -43.93 -12.87
CA ASP A 27 -24.65 -45.22 -12.65
C ASP A 27 -25.17 -45.69 -14.01
N GLU A 28 -24.43 -46.61 -14.63
CA GLU A 28 -24.93 -47.88 -15.18
C GLU A 28 -23.83 -48.57 -16.01
N ALA A 29 -23.55 -49.82 -15.63
CA ALA A 29 -22.82 -50.85 -16.38
C ALA A 29 -21.30 -50.68 -16.63
N ASN A 30 -20.50 -50.48 -15.57
CA ASN A 30 -19.18 -51.13 -15.45
C ASN A 30 -18.70 -51.09 -14.00
N VAL A 31 -18.60 -52.24 -13.33
CA VAL A 31 -18.40 -52.34 -11.87
C VAL A 31 -16.95 -52.12 -11.42
N ASP A 32 -15.95 -52.03 -12.31
CA ASP A 32 -14.54 -52.05 -11.88
C ASP A 32 -13.69 -50.88 -12.38
N ALA A 33 -14.11 -49.65 -12.11
CA ALA A 33 -13.20 -48.49 -12.18
C ALA A 33 -13.67 -47.35 -11.27
N GLU A 34 -13.57 -47.56 -9.95
CA GLU A 34 -13.64 -46.45 -9.01
C GLU A 34 -12.65 -45.36 -9.45
N PRO A 35 -13.09 -44.10 -9.60
CA PRO A 35 -12.18 -43.03 -9.99
C PRO A 35 -11.22 -42.83 -8.83
N VAL A 36 -9.97 -43.29 -8.98
CA VAL A 36 -8.89 -43.00 -8.05
C VAL A 36 -8.65 -41.49 -8.07
N VAL A 37 -9.36 -40.79 -7.18
CA VAL A 37 -9.17 -39.36 -6.95
C VAL A 37 -7.78 -39.21 -6.38
N LYS A 38 -6.84 -38.77 -7.23
CA LYS A 38 -5.50 -38.41 -6.78
C LYS A 38 -5.66 -37.26 -5.79
N HIS A 39 -5.13 -37.43 -4.59
CA HIS A 39 -5.28 -36.57 -3.41
C HIS A 39 -4.97 -35.09 -3.66
N ARG A 40 -4.26 -34.78 -4.75
CA ARG A 40 -3.87 -33.43 -5.17
C ARG A 40 -4.96 -32.66 -5.91
N SER A 41 -5.99 -33.34 -6.43
CA SER A 41 -7.06 -32.73 -7.23
C SER A 41 -8.43 -32.86 -6.58
N PHE A 42 -8.48 -33.14 -5.28
CA PHE A 42 -9.71 -33.22 -4.50
C PHE A 42 -10.02 -31.87 -3.87
N ASP A 43 -11.25 -31.42 -4.00
CA ASP A 43 -11.76 -30.25 -3.29
C ASP A 43 -12.51 -30.73 -2.03
N PRO A 44 -12.03 -30.37 -0.82
CA PRO A 44 -12.62 -30.82 0.43
C PRO A 44 -14.03 -30.26 0.69
N THR A 45 -14.40 -29.16 0.04
CA THR A 45 -15.70 -28.51 0.25
C THR A 45 -16.80 -29.16 -0.58
N THR A 46 -16.56 -29.34 -1.87
CA THR A 46 -17.50 -29.98 -2.80
C THR A 46 -17.38 -31.50 -2.82
N ARG A 47 -16.36 -32.07 -2.17
CA ARG A 47 -16.03 -33.51 -2.15
C ARG A 47 -15.91 -34.10 -3.57
N THR A 48 -15.56 -33.27 -4.54
CA THR A 48 -15.39 -33.64 -5.96
C THR A 48 -14.01 -33.21 -6.46
N LEU A 49 -13.75 -33.33 -7.76
CA LEU A 49 -12.50 -32.86 -8.35
C LEU A 49 -12.45 -31.33 -8.37
N LYS A 50 -11.33 -30.74 -7.97
CA LYS A 50 -11.07 -29.29 -8.07
C LYS A 50 -11.20 -28.85 -9.53
N LYS A 51 -12.13 -27.92 -9.79
CA LYS A 51 -12.38 -27.33 -11.10
C LYS A 51 -11.78 -25.92 -11.09
N HIS A 52 -10.76 -25.67 -11.91
CA HIS A 52 -10.34 -24.29 -12.18
C HIS A 52 -11.41 -23.63 -13.04
N THR A 53 -12.12 -22.66 -12.47
CA THR A 53 -13.01 -21.77 -13.21
C THR A 53 -12.25 -20.49 -13.56
N PRO A 54 -12.53 -19.85 -14.72
CA PRO A 54 -11.94 -18.55 -15.05
C PRO A 54 -12.21 -17.47 -13.97
N ASP A 55 -13.25 -17.65 -13.17
CA ASP A 55 -13.59 -16.77 -12.05
C ASP A 55 -12.55 -16.82 -10.91
N GLU A 56 -11.86 -17.96 -10.71
CA GLU A 56 -10.76 -18.06 -9.73
C GLU A 56 -9.57 -17.20 -10.14
N ASP A 57 -9.28 -17.13 -11.45
CA ASP A 57 -8.17 -16.33 -11.98
C ASP A 57 -8.48 -14.82 -11.90
N ALA A 58 -9.75 -14.44 -12.04
CA ALA A 58 -10.20 -13.06 -11.92
C ALA A 58 -10.23 -12.54 -10.46
N GLN A 59 -10.25 -13.46 -9.48
CA GLN A 59 -10.25 -13.13 -8.04
C GLN A 59 -8.84 -13.14 -7.43
N MET A 60 -7.79 -13.35 -8.22
CA MET A 60 -6.41 -13.24 -7.74
C MET A 60 -6.04 -11.78 -7.53
N GLU A 61 -6.32 -11.27 -6.32
CA GLU A 61 -6.05 -9.89 -5.91
C GLU A 61 -4.54 -9.60 -5.79
N ASP A 62 -3.71 -10.62 -5.50
CA ASP A 62 -2.25 -10.46 -5.35
C ASP A 62 -1.49 -10.69 -6.67
N THR A 63 -1.84 -9.91 -7.69
CA THR A 63 -1.10 -9.88 -8.97
C THR A 63 -0.41 -8.54 -9.15
N VAL A 64 0.78 -8.54 -9.75
CA VAL A 64 1.55 -7.31 -10.06
C VAL A 64 0.71 -6.35 -10.91
N GLU A 65 -0.10 -6.88 -11.81
CA GLU A 65 -0.97 -6.06 -12.67
C GLU A 65 -2.01 -5.28 -11.86
N HIS A 66 -2.60 -5.89 -10.83
CA HIS A 66 -3.56 -5.21 -9.96
C HIS A 66 -2.88 -4.17 -9.04
N GLN A 67 -1.66 -4.45 -8.58
CA GLN A 67 -0.88 -3.50 -7.77
C GLN A 67 -0.46 -2.25 -8.57
N VAL A 68 -0.21 -2.42 -9.87
CA VAL A 68 0.22 -1.35 -10.79
C VAL A 68 -0.97 -0.64 -11.46
N GLU A 69 -2.16 -1.21 -11.35
CA GLU A 69 -3.40 -0.64 -11.87
C GLU A 69 -3.61 0.79 -11.35
N GLY A 70 -3.76 1.74 -12.28
CA GLY A 70 -3.95 3.16 -11.96
C GLY A 70 -2.69 3.93 -11.53
N LEU A 71 -1.52 3.30 -11.37
CA LEU A 71 -0.27 4.03 -11.10
C LEU A 71 0.12 4.93 -12.28
N ALA A 72 -0.04 4.44 -13.51
CA ALA A 72 0.21 5.21 -14.72
C ALA A 72 -0.68 6.46 -14.80
N GLU A 73 -1.96 6.34 -14.45
CA GLU A 73 -2.91 7.46 -14.45
C GLU A 73 -2.53 8.52 -13.41
N LYS A 74 -2.12 8.10 -12.21
CA LYS A 74 -1.63 9.01 -11.16
C LYS A 74 -0.39 9.79 -11.61
N ILE A 75 0.57 9.12 -12.24
CA ILE A 75 1.79 9.76 -12.76
C ILE A 75 1.44 10.78 -13.85
N ILE A 76 0.54 10.42 -14.77
CA ILE A 76 0.09 11.33 -15.84
C ILE A 76 -0.64 12.55 -15.23
N ALA A 77 -1.46 12.35 -14.20
CA ALA A 77 -2.15 13.42 -13.51
C ALA A 77 -1.17 14.37 -12.79
N GLU A 78 -0.22 13.83 -12.03
CA GLU A 78 0.80 14.63 -11.34
C GLU A 78 1.67 15.43 -12.32
N ASP A 79 2.05 14.81 -13.45
CA ASP A 79 2.83 15.49 -14.49
C ASP A 79 2.02 16.60 -15.17
N ALA A 80 0.71 16.40 -15.37
CA ALA A 80 -0.18 17.44 -15.87
C ALA A 80 -0.32 18.62 -14.90
N GLU A 81 -0.42 18.35 -13.59
CA GLU A 81 -0.46 19.38 -12.55
C GLU A 81 0.86 20.17 -12.49
N ARG A 82 2.00 19.48 -12.55
CA ARG A 82 3.32 20.14 -12.57
C ARG A 82 3.48 21.03 -13.78
N ARG A 83 3.13 20.54 -14.98
CA ARG A 83 3.14 21.35 -16.21
C ARG A 83 2.21 22.55 -16.11
N ALA A 84 1.05 22.41 -15.47
CA ALA A 84 0.14 23.54 -15.25
C ALA A 84 0.75 24.60 -14.31
N GLN A 85 1.47 24.19 -13.27
CA GLN A 85 2.17 25.10 -12.35
C GLN A 85 3.35 25.83 -13.02
N ASP A 86 4.09 25.13 -13.91
CA ASP A 86 5.19 25.73 -14.68
C ASP A 86 4.69 26.74 -15.72
N LEU A 87 3.49 26.50 -16.27
CA LEU A 87 2.80 27.42 -17.19
C LEU A 87 2.07 28.57 -16.48
N ASP A 88 2.14 28.64 -15.15
CA ASP A 88 1.53 29.74 -14.40
C ASP A 88 2.29 31.06 -14.63
N LEU A 89 1.59 32.05 -15.17
CA LEU A 89 2.11 33.37 -15.49
C LEU A 89 2.73 34.08 -14.26
N PHE A 90 2.26 33.78 -13.05
CA PHE A 90 2.81 34.38 -11.82
C PHE A 90 4.21 33.87 -11.48
N ASN A 91 4.56 32.65 -11.87
CA ASN A 91 5.90 32.09 -11.67
C ASN A 91 6.89 32.59 -12.73
N ILE A 92 6.41 32.81 -13.96
CA ILE A 92 7.20 33.27 -15.10
C ILE A 92 7.46 34.78 -15.06
N ALA A 93 6.59 35.55 -14.37
CA ALA A 93 6.75 36.99 -14.26
C ALA A 93 8.06 37.40 -13.54
N PRO A 94 8.69 38.53 -13.93
CA PRO A 94 9.85 39.06 -13.24
C PRO A 94 9.56 39.29 -11.76
N LYS A 95 10.33 38.63 -10.89
CA LYS A 95 10.18 38.74 -9.44
C LYS A 95 10.88 40.01 -8.93
N ARG A 96 10.55 40.41 -7.70
CA ARG A 96 11.20 41.56 -7.04
C ARG A 96 12.70 41.27 -6.85
N PRO A 97 13.60 42.28 -6.94
CA PRO A 97 15.04 42.06 -6.75
C PRO A 97 15.43 41.40 -5.42
N ASN A 98 14.64 41.60 -4.36
CA ASN A 98 14.86 41.01 -3.04
C ASN A 98 14.13 39.68 -2.82
N TRP A 99 13.47 39.12 -3.84
CA TRP A 99 12.73 37.87 -3.72
C TRP A 99 13.62 36.73 -3.23
N ASP A 100 14.81 36.61 -3.81
CA ASP A 100 15.71 35.51 -3.48
C ASP A 100 16.28 35.66 -2.07
N LEU A 101 16.67 36.89 -1.71
CA LEU A 101 17.10 37.23 -0.36
C LEU A 101 16.04 36.86 0.69
N LYS A 102 14.76 37.14 0.41
CA LYS A 102 13.66 36.76 1.30
C LYS A 102 13.52 35.24 1.40
N ARG A 103 13.52 34.53 0.27
CA ARG A 103 13.43 33.06 0.25
C ARG A 103 14.54 32.39 1.04
N GLU A 104 15.79 32.85 0.88
CA GLU A 104 16.93 32.31 1.62
C GLU A 104 16.90 32.68 3.11
N LEU A 105 16.46 33.91 3.43
CA LEU A 105 16.28 34.35 4.81
C LEU A 105 15.18 33.53 5.51
N ASP A 106 14.04 33.32 4.86
CA ASP A 106 12.91 32.55 5.41
C ASP A 106 13.32 31.11 5.72
N LYS A 107 14.16 30.48 4.88
CA LYS A 107 14.72 29.14 5.15
C LYS A 107 15.64 29.10 6.39
N LYS A 108 16.35 30.19 6.68
CA LYS A 108 17.19 30.31 7.88
C LYS A 108 16.35 30.65 9.11
N LEU A 109 15.36 31.54 8.95
CA LEU A 109 14.43 31.94 10.00
C LEU A 109 13.56 30.76 10.46
N SER A 110 13.10 29.89 9.56
CA SER A 110 12.27 28.73 9.96
C SER A 110 12.99 27.80 10.95
N LYS A 111 14.30 27.59 10.77
CA LYS A 111 15.13 26.83 11.72
C LYS A 111 15.27 27.55 13.07
N LEU A 112 15.38 28.87 13.04
CA LEU A 112 15.53 29.69 14.24
C LEU A 112 14.20 29.85 14.99
N GLU A 113 13.09 29.98 14.28
CA GLU A 113 11.74 30.18 14.82
C GLU A 113 11.37 29.08 15.80
N ARG A 114 11.68 27.81 15.49
CA ARG A 114 11.45 26.69 16.41
C ARG A 114 12.18 26.89 17.75
N LYS A 115 13.48 27.22 17.70
CA LYS A 115 14.30 27.47 18.89
C LYS A 115 13.84 28.71 19.65
N THR A 116 13.39 29.74 18.93
CA THR A 116 12.84 30.95 19.54
C THR A 116 11.54 30.64 20.28
N GLN A 117 10.65 29.81 19.71
CA GLN A 117 9.43 29.38 20.37
C GLN A 117 9.70 28.52 21.60
N GLU A 118 10.66 27.60 21.53
CA GLU A 118 11.16 26.82 22.68
C GLU A 118 11.67 27.76 23.79
N ALA A 119 12.51 28.75 23.44
CA ALA A 119 13.03 29.75 24.38
C ALA A 119 11.93 30.64 24.97
N ILE A 120 10.94 31.06 24.17
CA ILE A 120 9.78 31.81 24.65
C ILE A 120 8.99 30.97 25.66
N HIS A 121 8.80 29.69 25.38
CA HIS A 121 8.08 28.79 26.27
C HIS A 121 8.81 28.58 27.60
N THR A 122 10.13 28.39 27.58
CA THR A 122 10.93 28.28 28.81
C THR A 122 10.89 29.57 29.63
N LEU A 123 11.03 30.73 28.98
CA LEU A 123 10.91 32.04 29.66
C LEU A 123 9.53 32.26 30.27
N ILE A 124 8.45 31.85 29.60
CA ILE A 124 7.08 31.93 30.14
C ILE A 124 6.95 31.05 31.38
N ARG A 125 7.43 29.80 31.33
CA ARG A 125 7.43 28.90 32.51
C ARG A 125 8.21 29.51 33.67
N GLN A 126 9.41 30.00 33.41
CA GLN A 126 10.26 30.64 34.43
C GLN A 126 9.54 31.84 35.07
N ARG A 127 8.93 32.70 34.26
CA ARG A 127 8.18 33.86 34.74
C ARG A 127 6.99 33.47 35.62
N LEU A 128 6.21 32.47 35.21
CA LEU A 128 5.05 31.99 35.96
C LEU A 128 5.46 31.34 37.29
N ALA A 129 6.54 30.56 37.29
CA ALA A 129 7.06 29.91 38.48
C ALA A 129 7.68 30.90 39.47
N ALA A 130 8.39 31.92 38.97
CA ALA A 130 8.88 33.05 39.80
C ALA A 130 7.72 33.83 40.43
N GLN A 131 6.61 34.03 39.70
CA GLN A 131 5.42 34.68 40.22
C GLN A 131 4.66 33.83 41.26
N LYS A 132 4.74 32.50 41.15
CA LYS A 132 4.14 31.54 42.09
C LYS A 132 5.05 31.13 43.26
N GLY A 133 6.31 31.60 43.29
CA GLY A 133 7.27 31.27 44.36
C GLY A 133 7.80 29.83 44.33
N GLN A 134 7.68 29.12 43.21
CA GLN A 134 8.12 27.73 43.05
C GLN A 134 9.40 27.65 42.20
N SER A 135 10.56 27.94 42.80
CA SER A 135 11.85 27.97 42.10
C SER A 135 12.45 26.58 41.83
N ASP A 136 12.12 25.57 42.64
CA ASP A 136 12.79 24.26 42.61
C ASP A 136 12.38 23.36 41.44
N ASP A 137 11.14 23.52 40.93
CA ASP A 137 10.60 22.69 39.84
C ASP A 137 11.21 23.07 38.47
N ILE A 138 11.75 24.29 38.35
CA ILE A 138 12.35 24.82 37.13
C ILE A 138 13.73 24.19 36.88
N VAL A 139 14.55 24.07 37.93
CA VAL A 139 15.91 23.52 37.84
C VAL A 139 15.86 22.02 37.52
N GLY A 140 14.88 21.31 38.06
CA GLY A 140 14.62 19.91 37.73
C GLY A 140 14.24 19.71 36.26
N ALA A 141 13.32 20.54 35.74
CA ALA A 141 12.88 20.46 34.35
C ALA A 141 13.99 20.85 33.34
N MET A 142 14.78 21.89 33.61
CA MET A 142 15.90 22.29 32.73
C MET A 142 16.99 21.22 32.67
N ASN A 143 17.34 20.59 33.80
CA ASN A 143 18.32 19.50 33.83
C ASN A 143 17.83 18.25 33.10
N ALA A 144 16.51 17.97 33.12
CA ALA A 144 15.92 16.86 32.38
C ALA A 144 15.91 17.11 30.87
N GLU A 145 15.62 18.34 30.45
CA GLU A 145 15.60 18.75 29.04
C GLU A 145 17.01 18.83 28.44
N GLN A 146 18.00 19.27 29.23
CA GLN A 146 19.42 19.27 28.83
C GLN A 146 19.97 17.85 28.64
N ARG A 147 19.61 16.91 29.52
CA ARG A 147 19.96 15.49 29.36
C ARG A 147 19.28 14.83 28.15
N ALA A 148 18.06 15.23 27.83
CA ALA A 148 17.35 14.72 26.66
C ALA A 148 18.01 15.20 25.34
N GLY A 149 18.47 16.45 25.29
CA GLY A 149 19.17 17.00 24.13
C GLY A 149 20.57 16.42 23.89
N GLU A 150 21.29 16.03 24.95
CA GLU A 150 22.60 15.35 24.82
C GLU A 150 22.47 13.94 24.23
N ASN A 151 21.42 13.20 24.58
CA ASN A 151 21.19 11.86 24.02
C ASN A 151 20.83 11.89 22.54
N ASP A 152 20.04 12.89 22.09
CA ASP A 152 19.62 13.03 20.70
C ASP A 152 20.80 13.45 19.79
N ALA A 153 21.73 14.28 20.30
CA ALA A 153 22.94 14.65 19.59
C ALA A 153 23.97 13.50 19.46
N SER A 154 23.98 12.54 20.41
CA SER A 154 24.87 11.37 20.35
C SER A 154 24.41 10.28 19.36
N SER A 155 23.16 10.35 18.89
CA SER A 155 22.57 9.37 17.96
C SER A 155 22.85 9.68 16.48
N ASP A 156 23.33 10.88 16.15
CA ASP A 156 23.54 11.35 14.76
C ASP A 156 25.03 11.29 14.34
N GLU A 157 25.91 10.79 15.21
CA GLU A 157 27.37 10.63 14.97
C GLU A 157 27.81 9.18 14.74
N GLU A 158 26.89 8.21 14.76
CA GLU A 158 27.14 6.79 14.45
C GLU A 158 26.29 6.32 13.25
N ASP A 159 26.57 6.81 12.04
CA ASP A 159 26.31 6.11 10.75
C ASP A 159 27.08 6.77 9.58
#